data_AF-A0A7Y5DSF5-F1
#
_entry.id   AF-A0A7Y5DSF5-F1
#
_cell.length_a   1.000
_cell.length_b   1.000
_cell.length_c   1.000
_cell.angle_alpha   90.00
_cell.angle_beta   90.00
_cell.angle_gamma   90.00
#
_symmetry.space_group_name_H-M   'P 1'
#
loop_
_entity.id
_entity.type
_entity.pdbx_description
1 polymer ?
#
loop_
_entity_poly.entity_id
_entity_poly.type
_entity_poly.pdbx_seq_one_letter_code
_entity_poly.pdbx_strand_id
1 'polypeptide(L)'
;MLSEPHESDIIFAEIGRITVRWAEVEDVLAILVSSLLNDFQRYTRIVATELSYRNLTNLILSLYRERHGEDDDFSHLKELIGKADKVEQDRNKITHSTWYSAGTPHLVTRIKKTAKRKYSSNIENYDPESFRKISDEIVEIKQELVALIQSLIEKGKAFENPVFEN
;
A
#
# COMPACT_ATOMS: atom_id res chain seq x y z
N MET A 1 29.54 9.17 21.37
CA MET A 1 29.26 7.73 21.40
C MET A 1 27.75 7.61 21.25
N LEU A 2 27.25 7.22 20.07
CA LEU A 2 25.81 6.94 19.92
C LEU A 2 25.53 5.66 20.71
N SER A 3 24.57 5.70 21.62
CA SER A 3 24.07 4.50 22.29
C SER A 3 23.61 3.48 21.26
N GLU A 4 23.81 2.19 21.52
CA GLU A 4 23.24 1.14 20.65
C GLU A 4 21.72 1.37 20.52
N PRO A 5 21.16 1.18 19.31
CA PRO A 5 19.72 1.38 19.09
C PRO A 5 18.92 0.53 20.06
N HIS A 6 17.91 1.11 20.69
CA HIS A 6 17.02 0.34 21.54
C HIS A 6 16.25 -0.64 20.65
N GLU A 7 15.91 -1.85 21.14
CA GLU A 7 15.23 -2.87 20.33
C GLU A 7 13.90 -2.37 19.71
N SER A 8 13.24 -1.41 20.38
CA SER A 8 12.06 -0.71 19.86
C SER A 8 12.33 0.10 18.60
N ASP A 9 13.54 0.64 18.44
CA ASP A 9 13.92 1.50 17.31
C ASP A 9 13.93 0.72 16.00
N ILE A 10 14.33 -0.55 16.06
CA ILE A 10 14.29 -1.48 14.91
C ILE A 10 12.84 -1.65 14.44
N ILE A 11 11.91 -1.87 15.37
CA ILE A 11 10.50 -2.08 15.04
C ILE A 11 9.86 -0.81 14.48
N PHE A 12 10.14 0.34 15.10
CA PHE A 12 9.63 1.62 14.62
C PHE A 12 10.16 1.96 13.23
N ALA A 13 11.41 1.62 12.94
CA ALA A 13 11.97 1.75 11.61
C ALA A 13 11.25 0.86 10.58
N GLU A 14 10.93 -0.40 10.92
CA GLU A 14 10.21 -1.30 10.02
C GLU A 14 8.74 -0.86 9.81
N ILE A 15 8.04 -0.42 10.87
CA ILE A 15 6.69 0.16 10.73
C ILE A 15 6.72 1.44 9.86
N GLY A 16 7.73 2.29 10.07
CA GLY A 16 7.96 3.47 9.25
C GLY A 16 8.19 3.10 7.78
N ARG A 17 9.02 2.10 7.52
CA ARG A 17 9.31 1.58 6.17
C ARG A 17 8.04 1.09 5.48
N ILE A 18 7.23 0.27 6.15
CA ILE A 18 5.93 -0.19 5.65
C ILE A 18 5.02 1.00 5.32
N THR A 19 4.97 2.00 6.21
CA THR A 19 4.11 3.17 6.04
C THR A 19 4.52 4.00 4.83
N VAL A 20 5.81 4.27 4.66
CA VAL A 20 6.35 5.04 3.53
C VAL A 20 6.15 4.29 2.22
N ARG A 21 6.51 3.00 2.17
CA ARG A 21 6.35 2.18 0.95
C ARG A 21 4.88 2.06 0.54
N TRP A 22 3.96 1.98 1.50
CA TRP A 22 2.52 1.96 1.19
C TRP A 22 2.06 3.27 0.54
N ALA A 23 2.54 4.42 1.04
CA ALA A 23 2.22 5.71 0.43
C ALA A 23 2.70 5.81 -1.02
N GLU A 24 3.82 5.16 -1.37
CA GLU A 24 4.28 5.08 -2.77
C GLU A 24 3.31 4.29 -3.65
N VAL A 25 2.68 3.22 -3.14
CA VAL A 25 1.63 2.48 -3.86
C VAL A 25 0.41 3.36 -4.10
N GLU A 26 -0.02 4.12 -3.09
CA GLU A 26 -1.14 5.06 -3.23
C GLU A 26 -0.85 6.15 -4.27
N ASP A 27 0.38 6.67 -4.32
CA ASP A 27 0.80 7.66 -5.32
C ASP A 27 0.81 7.05 -6.74
N VAL A 28 1.32 5.83 -6.91
CA VAL A 28 1.26 5.12 -8.21
C VAL A 28 -0.18 4.89 -8.68
N LEU A 29 -1.09 4.55 -7.78
CA LEU A 29 -2.52 4.42 -8.11
C LEU A 29 -3.15 5.76 -8.49
N ALA A 30 -2.79 6.87 -7.82
CA ALA A 30 -3.24 8.21 -8.18
C ALA A 30 -2.72 8.64 -9.56
N ILE A 31 -1.48 8.26 -9.89
CA ILE A 31 -0.90 8.44 -11.22
C ILE A 31 -1.71 7.67 -12.27
N LEU A 32 -2.07 6.40 -12.00
CA LEU A 32 -2.91 5.61 -12.91
C LEU A 32 -4.28 6.28 -13.16
N VAL A 33 -4.92 6.87 -12.15
CA VAL A 33 -6.15 7.65 -12.37
C VAL A 33 -5.92 8.78 -13.37
N SER A 34 -4.85 9.55 -13.18
CA SER A 34 -4.50 10.66 -14.08
C SER A 34 -4.23 10.17 -15.51
N SER A 35 -3.48 9.07 -15.64
CA SER A 35 -3.21 8.41 -16.92
C SER A 35 -4.46 7.81 -17.57
N LEU A 36 -5.48 7.39 -16.82
CA LEU A 36 -6.74 6.93 -17.41
C LEU A 36 -7.63 8.08 -17.88
N LEU A 37 -7.53 9.26 -17.28
CA LEU A 37 -8.34 10.43 -17.59
C LEU A 37 -7.71 11.37 -18.63
N ASN A 38 -6.44 11.17 -19.00
CA ASN A 38 -5.63 12.14 -19.75
C ASN A 38 -5.59 13.53 -19.09
N ASP A 39 -5.73 13.58 -17.77
CA ASP A 39 -5.72 14.82 -17.02
C ASP A 39 -4.60 14.81 -16.00
N PHE A 40 -3.46 15.33 -16.45
CA PHE A 40 -2.27 15.53 -15.64
C PHE A 40 -2.29 16.89 -14.92
N GLN A 41 -3.41 17.61 -14.97
CA GLN A 41 -3.57 18.89 -14.29
C GLN A 41 -3.79 18.70 -12.79
N ARG A 42 -3.63 19.82 -12.07
CA ARG A 42 -3.76 19.90 -10.62
C ARG A 42 -5.07 19.30 -10.07
N TYR A 43 -6.18 19.33 -10.82
CA TYR A 43 -7.50 18.93 -10.34
C TYR A 43 -7.63 17.42 -10.13
N THR A 44 -7.23 16.60 -11.10
CA THR A 44 -7.27 15.13 -10.93
C THR A 44 -6.37 14.68 -9.80
N ARG A 45 -5.21 15.33 -9.63
CA ARG A 45 -4.33 15.08 -8.47
C ARG A 45 -4.99 15.45 -7.15
N ILE A 46 -5.63 16.62 -7.05
CA ILE A 46 -6.38 17.04 -5.84
C ILE A 46 -7.44 15.99 -5.49
N VAL A 47 -8.22 15.54 -6.48
CA VAL A 47 -9.27 14.54 -6.24
C VAL A 47 -8.66 13.23 -5.77
N ALA A 48 -7.65 12.71 -6.48
CA ALA A 48 -7.03 11.43 -6.15
C ALA A 48 -6.38 11.42 -4.75
N THR A 49 -5.74 12.51 -4.33
CA THR A 49 -5.10 12.60 -3.00
C THR A 49 -6.09 12.62 -1.84
N GLU A 50 -7.35 13.02 -2.07
CA GLU A 50 -8.40 13.01 -1.04
C GLU A 50 -9.11 11.65 -0.94
N LEU A 51 -8.84 10.72 -1.85
CA LEU A 51 -9.45 9.39 -1.84
C LEU A 51 -8.67 8.45 -0.93
N SER A 52 -9.39 7.73 -0.07
CA SER A 52 -8.83 6.53 0.57
C SER A 52 -8.44 5.50 -0.49
N TYR A 53 -7.42 4.67 -0.22
CA TYR A 53 -7.01 3.54 -1.07
C TYR A 53 -8.20 2.78 -1.69
N ARG A 54 -9.20 2.41 -0.88
CA ARG A 54 -10.39 1.68 -1.36
C ARG A 54 -11.20 2.45 -2.40
N ASN A 55 -11.38 3.75 -2.19
CA ASN A 55 -12.12 4.58 -3.14
C ASN A 55 -11.28 4.82 -4.40
N LEU A 56 -9.96 4.91 -4.26
CA LEU A 56 -9.03 5.05 -5.38
C LEU A 56 -9.05 3.80 -6.28
N THR A 57 -8.96 2.60 -5.73
CA THR A 57 -9.03 1.35 -6.50
C THR A 57 -10.40 1.13 -7.14
N ASN A 58 -11.49 1.46 -6.44
CA ASN A 58 -12.83 1.43 -7.02
C ASN A 58 -12.99 2.39 -8.20
N LEU A 59 -12.42 3.60 -8.10
CA LEU A 59 -12.42 4.58 -9.18
C LEU A 59 -11.63 4.05 -10.38
N ILE A 60 -10.42 3.53 -10.15
CA ILE A 60 -9.56 2.96 -11.20
C ILE A 60 -10.28 1.84 -11.96
N LEU A 61 -10.86 0.87 -11.25
CA LEU A 61 -11.59 -0.24 -11.87
C LEU A 61 -12.81 0.26 -12.67
N SER A 62 -13.53 1.25 -12.13
CA SER A 62 -14.69 1.84 -12.81
C SER A 62 -14.28 2.58 -14.08
N LEU A 63 -13.24 3.42 -14.00
CA LEU A 63 -12.70 4.17 -15.13
C LEU A 63 -12.16 3.25 -16.22
N TYR A 64 -11.37 2.24 -15.83
CA TYR A 64 -10.82 1.28 -16.79
C TYR A 64 -11.95 0.55 -17.52
N ARG A 65 -12.89 -0.03 -16.77
CA ARG A 65 -14.00 -0.80 -17.35
C ARG A 65 -14.87 0.05 -18.28
N GLU A 66 -15.13 1.31 -17.93
CA GLU A 66 -15.90 2.22 -18.78
C GLU A 66 -15.19 2.51 -20.11
N ARG A 67 -13.86 2.64 -20.09
CA ARG A 67 -13.09 2.96 -21.31
C ARG A 67 -12.81 1.75 -22.20
N HIS A 68 -12.50 0.61 -21.59
CA HIS A 68 -11.91 -0.54 -22.29
C HIS A 68 -12.70 -1.85 -22.11
N GLY A 69 -13.73 -1.86 -21.26
CA GLY A 69 -14.46 -3.08 -20.91
C GLY A 69 -13.70 -3.99 -19.94
N GLU A 70 -14.10 -5.26 -19.92
CA GLU A 70 -13.51 -6.30 -19.07
C GLU A 70 -12.60 -7.23 -19.90
N ASP A 71 -11.45 -6.71 -20.30
CA ASP A 71 -10.44 -7.46 -21.06
C ASP A 71 -9.39 -8.14 -20.15
N ASP A 72 -8.36 -8.74 -20.76
CA ASP A 72 -7.28 -9.42 -20.03
C ASP A 72 -6.52 -8.46 -19.10
N ASP A 73 -6.31 -7.22 -19.56
CA ASP A 73 -5.65 -6.17 -18.79
C ASP A 73 -6.52 -5.71 -17.59
N PHE A 74 -7.85 -5.64 -17.74
CA PHE A 74 -8.77 -5.43 -16.62
C PHE A 74 -8.68 -6.55 -15.58
N SER A 75 -8.62 -7.81 -16.04
CA SER A 75 -8.50 -8.97 -15.18
C SER A 75 -7.19 -8.95 -14.39
N HIS A 76 -6.08 -8.59 -15.06
CA HIS A 76 -4.78 -8.43 -14.43
C HIS A 76 -4.78 -7.28 -13.41
N LEU A 77 -5.34 -6.12 -13.76
CA LEU A 77 -5.50 -4.98 -12.84
C LEU A 77 -6.28 -5.38 -11.57
N LYS A 78 -7.38 -6.11 -11.74
CA LYS A 78 -8.19 -6.60 -10.63
C LYS A 78 -7.44 -7.59 -9.74
N GLU A 79 -6.62 -8.45 -10.33
CA GLU A 79 -5.76 -9.37 -9.58
C GLU A 79 -4.72 -8.60 -8.74
N LEU A 80 -4.03 -7.61 -9.33
CA LEU A 80 -3.06 -6.77 -8.63
C LEU A 80 -3.70 -6.01 -7.46
N ILE A 81 -4.88 -5.41 -7.68
CA ILE A 81 -5.64 -4.77 -6.60
C ILE A 81 -6.01 -5.79 -5.52
N GLY A 82 -6.39 -7.02 -5.89
CA GLY A 82 -6.66 -8.08 -4.93
C GLY A 82 -5.44 -8.52 -4.12
N LYS A 83 -4.23 -8.47 -4.69
CA LYS A 83 -2.98 -8.66 -3.94
C LYS A 83 -2.74 -7.49 -2.99
N ALA A 84 -2.88 -6.26 -3.47
CA ALA A 84 -2.73 -5.04 -2.68
C ALA A 84 -3.71 -4.97 -1.50
N ASP A 85 -4.95 -5.42 -1.68
CA ASP A 85 -5.96 -5.48 -0.62
C ASP A 85 -5.54 -6.37 0.55
N LYS A 86 -4.81 -7.48 0.29
CA LYS A 86 -4.31 -8.36 1.36
C LYS A 86 -3.21 -7.67 2.15
N VAL A 87 -2.27 -7.04 1.44
CA VAL A 87 -1.15 -6.33 2.06
C VAL A 87 -1.62 -5.08 2.82
N GLU A 88 -2.65 -4.39 2.32
CA GLU A 88 -3.30 -3.27 3.01
C GLU A 88 -3.85 -3.71 4.37
N GLN A 89 -4.49 -4.88 4.43
CA GLN A 89 -5.03 -5.41 5.68
C GLN A 89 -3.92 -5.73 6.69
N ASP A 90 -2.80 -6.27 6.24
CA ASP A 90 -1.66 -6.58 7.11
C ASP A 90 -0.93 -5.32 7.57
N ARG A 91 -0.74 -4.34 6.68
CA ARG A 91 -0.27 -3.00 7.02
C ARG A 91 -1.17 -2.34 8.06
N ASN A 92 -2.49 -2.38 7.89
CA ASN A 92 -3.44 -1.80 8.83
C ASN A 92 -3.43 -2.50 10.19
N LYS A 93 -3.27 -3.83 10.21
CA LYS A 93 -3.05 -4.55 11.47
C LYS A 93 -1.79 -4.05 12.16
N ILE A 94 -0.72 -3.77 11.42
CA ILE A 94 0.54 -3.32 11.99
C ILE A 94 0.44 -1.88 12.52
N THR A 95 -0.01 -0.95 11.69
CA THR A 95 0.00 0.48 12.01
C THR A 95 -1.01 0.88 13.09
N HIS A 96 -2.13 0.16 13.20
CA HIS A 96 -3.16 0.44 14.20
C HIS A 96 -3.04 -0.36 15.50
N SER A 97 -1.90 -1.01 15.73
CA SER A 97 -1.65 -1.77 16.95
C SER A 97 -0.74 -1.03 17.92
N THR A 98 -0.86 -1.36 19.21
CA THR A 98 0.09 -0.92 20.22
C THR A 98 1.23 -1.93 20.32
N TRP A 99 2.46 -1.45 20.19
CA TRP A 99 3.67 -2.26 20.19
C TRP A 99 4.51 -1.97 21.44
N TYR A 100 5.02 -3.03 22.07
CA TYR A 100 5.90 -2.96 23.25
C TYR A 100 7.13 -3.84 23.02
N SER A 101 8.29 -3.45 23.55
CA SER A 101 9.44 -4.36 23.66
C SER A 101 9.07 -5.49 24.61
N ALA A 102 9.33 -6.74 24.21
CA ALA A 102 9.03 -7.91 25.02
C ALA A 102 10.08 -8.18 26.12
N GLY A 103 11.09 -7.32 26.28
CA GLY A 103 12.22 -7.55 27.20
C GLY A 103 13.12 -8.72 26.81
N THR A 104 12.87 -9.33 25.64
CA THR A 104 13.71 -10.36 25.02
C THR A 104 14.20 -9.81 23.68
N PRO A 105 15.50 -9.95 23.36
CA PRO A 105 16.01 -9.57 22.05
C PRO A 105 15.22 -10.23 20.93
N HIS A 106 14.84 -9.41 19.94
CA HIS A 106 14.16 -9.83 18.71
C HIS A 106 12.69 -10.24 18.86
N LEU A 107 12.01 -9.92 19.97
CA LEU A 107 10.57 -10.13 20.09
C LEU A 107 9.82 -8.82 20.37
N VAL A 108 8.77 -8.60 19.59
CA VAL A 108 7.81 -7.51 19.82
C VAL A 108 6.50 -8.07 20.30
N THR A 109 5.94 -7.44 21.32
CA THR A 109 4.60 -7.75 21.77
C THR A 109 3.62 -6.75 21.18
N ARG A 110 2.68 -7.27 20.40
CA ARG A 110 1.49 -6.57 19.94
C ARG A 110 0.38 -6.74 20.97
N ILE A 111 -0.22 -5.63 21.43
CA ILE A 111 -1.44 -5.68 22.25
C ILE A 111 -2.62 -5.20 21.42
N LYS A 112 -3.56 -6.10 21.14
CA LYS A 112 -4.84 -5.77 20.50
C LYS A 112 -5.94 -5.73 21.54
N LYS A 113 -6.55 -4.56 21.75
CA LYS A 113 -7.71 -4.38 22.63
C LYS A 113 -8.99 -4.34 21.80
N THR A 114 -10.00 -5.12 22.18
CA THR A 114 -11.32 -5.08 21.54
C THR A 114 -12.40 -4.86 22.61
N ALA A 115 -13.34 -3.93 22.36
CA ALA A 115 -14.40 -3.58 23.30
C ALA A 115 -15.82 -3.62 22.71
N LYS A 116 -16.00 -4.01 21.44
CA LYS A 116 -17.30 -3.91 20.73
C LYS A 116 -18.45 -4.70 21.37
N ARG A 117 -18.18 -5.70 22.23
CA ARG A 117 -19.21 -6.48 22.97
C ARG A 117 -18.73 -7.04 24.32
N LYS A 118 -17.44 -7.36 24.43
CA LYS A 118 -16.75 -7.81 25.66
C LYS A 118 -15.31 -7.30 25.59
N TYR A 119 -14.76 -6.84 26.71
CA TYR A 119 -13.35 -6.47 26.76
C TYR A 119 -12.48 -7.72 26.61
N SER A 120 -11.59 -7.71 25.61
CA SER A 120 -10.54 -8.72 25.45
C SER A 120 -9.23 -8.08 25.00
N SER A 121 -8.12 -8.67 25.45
CA SER A 121 -6.76 -8.33 25.03
C SER A 121 -6.08 -9.57 24.48
N ASN A 122 -5.61 -9.50 23.23
CA ASN A 122 -4.74 -10.52 22.66
C ASN A 122 -3.29 -10.00 22.63
N ILE A 123 -2.38 -10.87 23.06
CA ILE A 123 -0.93 -10.66 23.08
C ILE A 123 -0.36 -11.56 21.98
N GLU A 124 0.24 -10.96 20.97
CA GLU A 124 0.88 -11.67 19.87
C GLU A 124 2.36 -11.30 19.85
N ASN A 125 3.24 -12.30 19.76
CA ASN A 125 4.67 -12.08 19.57
C ASN A 125 4.96 -12.08 18.08
N TYR A 126 5.64 -11.05 17.61
CA TYR A 126 6.06 -10.93 16.22
C TYR A 126 7.57 -11.02 16.09
N ASP A 127 8.00 -11.69 15.03
CA ASP A 127 9.37 -11.67 14.52
C ASP A 127 9.57 -10.43 13.64
N PRO A 128 10.58 -9.58 13.89
CA PRO A 128 10.94 -8.46 13.02
C PRO A 128 11.09 -8.83 11.54
N GLU A 129 11.50 -10.05 11.19
CA GLU A 129 11.58 -10.49 9.79
C GLU A 129 10.22 -10.49 9.08
N SER A 130 9.12 -10.70 9.81
CA SER A 130 7.77 -10.65 9.24
C SER A 130 7.38 -9.26 8.74
N PHE A 131 7.88 -8.19 9.37
CA PHE A 131 7.66 -6.82 8.91
C PHE A 131 8.40 -6.55 7.60
N ARG A 132 9.62 -7.08 7.48
CA ARG A 132 10.42 -6.97 6.25
C ARG A 132 9.72 -7.64 5.07
N LYS A 133 9.16 -8.84 5.28
CA LYS A 133 8.38 -9.54 4.24
C LYS A 133 7.22 -8.69 3.72
N ILE A 134 6.41 -8.12 4.62
CA ILE A 134 5.30 -7.22 4.24
C ILE A 134 5.84 -6.00 3.48
N SER A 135 6.93 -5.42 3.99
CA SER A 135 7.58 -4.30 3.33
C SER A 135 8.04 -4.64 1.91
N ASP A 136 8.54 -5.85 1.67
CA ASP A 136 9.01 -6.31 0.35
C ASP A 136 7.84 -6.65 -0.57
N GLU A 137 6.76 -7.26 -0.08
CA GLU A 137 5.51 -7.47 -0.82
C GLU A 137 4.92 -6.14 -1.33
N ILE A 138 4.99 -5.06 -0.53
CA ILE A 138 4.57 -3.71 -0.97
C ILE A 138 5.41 -3.23 -2.16
N VAL A 139 6.73 -3.49 -2.15
CA VAL A 139 7.62 -3.10 -3.26
C VAL A 139 7.28 -3.88 -4.52
N GLU A 140 7.05 -5.18 -4.40
CA GLU A 140 6.66 -6.04 -5.53
C GLU A 140 5.35 -5.55 -6.14
N ILE A 141 4.32 -5.28 -5.32
CA ILE A 141 3.05 -4.71 -5.79
C ILE A 141 3.27 -3.38 -6.52
N LYS A 142 4.09 -2.48 -5.96
CA LYS A 142 4.40 -1.21 -6.61
C LYS A 142 5.04 -1.42 -7.98
N GLN A 143 6.00 -2.33 -8.08
CA GLN A 143 6.70 -2.65 -9.33
C GLN A 143 5.75 -3.26 -10.36
N GLU A 144 4.89 -4.20 -9.96
CA GLU A 144 3.86 -4.79 -10.82
C GLU A 144 2.86 -3.73 -11.33
N LEU A 145 2.44 -2.79 -10.46
CA LEU A 145 1.57 -1.68 -10.85
C LEU A 145 2.23 -0.73 -11.85
N VAL A 146 3.49 -0.34 -11.63
CA VAL A 146 4.25 0.51 -12.57
C VAL A 146 4.40 -0.20 -13.92
N ALA A 147 4.75 -1.49 -13.92
CA ALA A 147 4.86 -2.28 -15.15
C ALA A 147 3.53 -2.39 -15.89
N LEU A 148 2.42 -2.55 -15.16
CA LEU A 148 1.08 -2.55 -15.76
C LEU A 148 0.77 -1.19 -16.39
N ILE A 149 1.00 -0.07 -15.68
CA ILE A 149 0.77 1.28 -16.22
C ILE A 149 1.55 1.48 -17.52
N GLN A 150 2.84 1.11 -17.53
CA GLN A 150 3.67 1.20 -18.73
C GLN A 150 3.10 0.37 -19.88
N SER A 151 2.70 -0.88 -19.62
CA SER A 151 2.08 -1.74 -20.64
C SER A 151 0.77 -1.15 -21.17
N LEU A 152 -0.04 -0.53 -20.31
CA LEU A 152 -1.27 0.13 -20.73
C LEU A 152 -0.99 1.34 -21.62
N ILE A 153 0.06 2.11 -21.33
CA ILE A 153 0.49 3.25 -22.17
C ILE A 153 0.93 2.75 -23.55
N GLU A 154 1.79 1.73 -23.60
CA GLU A 154 2.27 1.13 -24.85
C GLU A 154 1.15 0.57 -25.73
N LYS A 155 0.09 0.03 -25.09
CA LYS A 155 -1.12 -0.46 -25.76
C LYS A 155 -2.10 0.66 -26.13
N GLY A 156 -1.83 1.92 -25.80
CA GLY A 156 -2.73 3.06 -26.03
C GLY A 156 -3.98 3.08 -25.13
N LYS A 157 -3.98 2.32 -24.03
CA LYS A 157 -5.08 2.23 -23.07
C LYS A 157 -4.97 3.24 -21.93
N ALA A 158 -3.77 3.76 -21.70
CA ALA A 158 -3.50 4.84 -20.75
C ALA A 158 -2.67 5.93 -21.44
N PHE A 159 -2.74 7.15 -20.91
CA PHE A 159 -1.96 8.28 -21.39
C PHE A 159 -0.66 8.39 -20.60
N GLU A 160 0.41 8.77 -21.30
CA GLU A 160 1.73 8.99 -20.71
C GLU A 160 1.69 10.15 -19.72
N ASN A 161 2.12 9.87 -18.48
CA ASN A 161 2.16 10.87 -17.42
C ASN A 161 3.58 11.43 -17.30
N PRO A 162 3.80 12.74 -17.44
CA PRO A 162 5.14 13.35 -17.35
C PRO A 162 5.81 13.17 -15.98
N VAL A 163 5.10 12.69 -14.95
CA VAL A 163 5.70 12.29 -13.67
C VAL A 163 6.67 11.11 -13.83
N PHE A 164 6.55 10.28 -14.88
CA PHE A 164 7.49 9.19 -15.16
C PHE A 164 8.78 9.64 -15.89
N GLU A 165 8.93 10.92 -16.24
CA GLU A 165 10.10 11.45 -16.96
C GLU A 165 11.26 11.93 -16.04
N ASN A 166 11.16 11.79 -14.71
CA ASN A 166 12.20 12.20 -13.75
C ASN A 166 12.76 11.06 -12.90
#